data_AF-A0A8X6G6G4-F1
#
_entry.id   AF-A0A8X6G6G4-F1
#
_cell.length_a   1.000
_cell.length_b   1.000
_cell.length_c   1.000
_cell.angle_alpha   90.00
_cell.angle_beta   90.00
_cell.angle_gamma   90.00
#
_symmetry.space_group_name_H-M   'P 1'
#
loop_
_entity.id
_entity.type
_entity.pdbx_description
1 polymer ?
#
loop_
_entity_poly.entity_id
_entity_poly.type
_entity_poly.pdbx_seq_one_letter_code
_entity_poly.pdbx_strand_id
1 'polypeptide(L)'
;MKTRQIATENTELGISSLPDWIKFCQCLLRLSFRLDIKEWSVKKADRHVMDTSKKEVEESFRYQMGLLVDAPKPSFGITNEGNTTRILL
;
A
#
# COMPACT_ATOMS: atom_id res chain seq x y z
N MET A 1 -15.06 -12.19 -21.46
CA MET A 1 -14.89 -10.81 -20.94
C MET A 1 -16.18 -10.38 -20.28
N LYS A 2 -16.13 -9.73 -19.11
CA LYS A 2 -17.31 -9.04 -18.55
C LYS A 2 -17.38 -7.66 -19.20
N THR A 3 -18.48 -7.35 -19.86
CA THR A 3 -18.74 -6.01 -20.41
C THR A 3 -19.41 -5.18 -19.32
N ARG A 4 -18.73 -4.13 -18.84
CA ARG A 4 -19.33 -3.13 -17.95
C ARG A 4 -19.65 -1.90 -18.78
N GLN A 5 -20.84 -1.33 -18.59
CA GLN A 5 -21.13 0.00 -19.11
C GLN A 5 -20.21 1.01 -18.41
N ILE A 6 -19.57 1.88 -19.20
CA ILE A 6 -18.66 2.91 -18.70
C ILE A 6 -19.48 4.21 -18.65
N ALA A 7 -19.43 4.89 -17.51
CA ALA A 7 -19.99 6.23 -17.36
C ALA A 7 -19.00 7.23 -17.97
N THR A 8 -19.32 7.78 -19.13
CA THR A 8 -18.43 8.61 -19.94
C THR A 8 -18.01 9.89 -19.19
N GLU A 9 -18.87 10.42 -18.31
CA GLU A 9 -18.58 11.56 -17.45
C GLU A 9 -17.36 11.34 -16.54
N ASN A 10 -17.09 10.09 -16.12
CA ASN A 10 -15.94 9.77 -15.28
C ASN A 10 -14.62 9.75 -16.07
N THR A 11 -14.68 9.66 -17.39
CA THR A 11 -13.47 9.68 -18.23
C THR A 11 -12.84 11.07 -18.31
N GLU A 12 -13.61 12.12 -18.02
CA GLU A 12 -13.14 13.52 -17.94
C GLU A 12 -12.20 13.76 -16.76
N LEU A 13 -12.30 12.95 -15.70
CA LEU A 13 -11.47 13.06 -14.50
C LEU A 13 -10.01 12.63 -14.75
N GLY A 14 -9.75 11.86 -15.82
CA GLY A 14 -8.43 11.36 -16.17
C GLY A 14 -7.80 10.45 -15.11
N ILE A 15 -6.51 10.12 -15.30
CA ILE A 15 -5.71 9.36 -14.33
C ILE A 15 -4.91 10.35 -13.48
N SER A 16 -4.98 10.22 -12.16
CA SER A 16 -4.25 11.08 -11.25
C SER A 16 -2.92 10.41 -10.89
N SER A 17 -1.87 10.76 -11.63
CA SER A 17 -0.57 10.09 -11.57
C SER A 17 -0.04 9.91 -10.15
N LEU A 18 0.08 10.99 -9.36
CA LEU A 18 0.64 10.93 -8.02
C LEU A 18 -0.21 10.08 -7.04
N PRO A 19 -1.52 10.34 -6.86
CA PRO A 19 -2.37 9.50 -6.00
C PRO A 19 -2.41 8.04 -6.42
N ASP A 20 -2.37 7.75 -7.72
CA ASP A 20 -2.43 6.38 -8.21
C ASP A 20 -1.14 5.62 -7.94
N TRP A 21 0.03 6.26 -8.08
CA TRP A 21 1.31 5.69 -7.64
C TRP A 21 1.36 5.44 -6.13
N ILE A 22 0.90 6.40 -5.32
CA ILE A 22 0.84 6.23 -3.86
C ILE A 22 -0.05 5.03 -3.49
N LYS A 23 -1.25 4.91 -4.08
CA LYS A 23 -2.16 3.78 -3.85
C LYS A 23 -1.55 2.46 -4.31
N PHE A 24 -0.84 2.46 -5.43
CA PHE A 24 -0.17 1.28 -5.96
C PHE A 24 0.91 0.77 -5.00
N CYS A 25 1.81 1.64 -4.52
CA CYS A 25 2.81 1.27 -3.51
C CYS A 25 2.17 0.77 -2.21
N GLN A 26 1.12 1.45 -1.72
CA GLN A 26 0.37 0.99 -0.55
C GLN A 26 -0.28 -0.37 -0.77
N CYS A 27 -0.69 -0.70 -2.00
CA CYS A 27 -1.25 -2.01 -2.34
C CYS A 27 -0.17 -3.10 -2.27
N LEU A 28 1.01 -2.85 -2.83
CA LEU A 28 2.14 -3.79 -2.80
C LEU A 28 2.63 -4.04 -1.37
N LEU A 29 2.75 -2.99 -0.55
CA LEU A 29 3.10 -3.15 0.88
C LEU A 29 2.04 -3.99 1.60
N ARG A 30 0.77 -3.64 1.44
CA ARG A 30 -0.34 -4.41 2.02
C ARG A 30 -0.38 -5.87 1.55
N LEU A 31 0.06 -6.16 0.32
CA LEU A 31 0.19 -7.53 -0.18
C LEU A 31 1.35 -8.25 0.50
N SER A 32 2.50 -7.59 0.67
CA SER A 32 3.69 -8.16 1.32
C SER A 32 3.41 -8.64 2.76
N PHE A 33 2.61 -7.89 3.52
CA PHE A 33 2.22 -8.26 4.89
C PHE A 33 1.33 -9.51 4.97
N ARG A 34 0.77 -9.96 3.84
CA ARG A 34 -0.21 -11.05 3.77
C ARG A 34 0.26 -12.22 2.95
N LEU A 35 1.55 -12.27 2.57
CA LEU A 35 2.09 -13.36 1.74
C LEU A 35 1.93 -14.73 2.41
N ASP A 36 2.00 -14.79 3.75
CA ASP A 36 1.84 -16.03 4.50
C ASP A 36 0.38 -16.46 4.62
N ILE A 37 -0.53 -15.49 4.78
CA ILE A 37 -1.98 -15.72 4.96
C ILE A 37 -2.67 -15.99 3.63
N LYS A 38 -2.21 -15.35 2.54
CA LYS A 38 -2.74 -15.45 1.17
C LYS A 38 -4.23 -15.10 1.04
N GLU A 39 -4.79 -14.37 2.00
CA GLU A 39 -6.15 -13.85 1.98
C GLU A 39 -6.15 -12.31 1.99
N TRP A 40 -7.08 -11.70 1.25
CA TRP A 40 -7.25 -10.24 1.25
C TRP A 40 -7.82 -9.73 2.58
N SER A 41 -8.81 -10.45 3.13
CA SER A 41 -9.47 -10.12 4.39
C SER A 41 -8.90 -10.97 5.52
N VAL A 42 -7.99 -10.39 6.30
CA VAL A 42 -7.31 -11.09 7.41
C VAL A 42 -8.28 -11.31 8.58
N LYS A 43 -8.46 -12.58 8.96
CA LYS A 43 -9.26 -12.97 10.12
C LYS A 43 -8.55 -12.56 11.42
N LYS A 44 -9.31 -12.39 12.52
CA LYS A 44 -8.73 -11.99 13.82
C LYS A 44 -7.66 -12.97 14.32
N ALA A 45 -7.81 -14.26 14.03
CA ALA A 45 -6.84 -15.31 14.39
C ALA A 45 -5.47 -15.08 13.74
N ASP A 46 -5.45 -14.64 12.47
CA ASP A 46 -4.23 -14.51 11.67
C ASP A 46 -3.60 -13.10 11.76
N ARG A 47 -4.21 -12.18 12.51
CA ARG A 47 -3.72 -10.80 12.64
C ARG A 47 -2.29 -10.74 13.16
N HIS A 48 -1.94 -11.62 14.10
CA HIS A 48 -0.59 -11.66 14.66
C HIS A 48 0.48 -12.04 13.63
N VAL A 49 0.15 -12.93 12.68
CA VAL A 49 1.03 -13.30 11.56
C VAL A 49 1.26 -12.08 10.68
N MET A 50 0.17 -11.41 10.27
CA MET A 50 0.26 -10.20 9.45
C MET A 50 1.07 -9.08 10.13
N ASP A 51 0.85 -8.85 11.42
CA ASP A 51 1.56 -7.81 12.18
C ASP A 51 3.06 -8.12 12.32
N THR A 52 3.42 -9.41 12.34
CA THR A 52 4.82 -9.85 12.35
C THR A 52 5.49 -9.58 11.01
N SER A 53 4.90 -10.06 9.91
CA SER A 53 5.42 -9.80 8.55
C SER A 53 5.45 -8.30 8.25
N LYS A 54 4.46 -7.54 8.74
CA LYS A 54 4.45 -6.07 8.61
C LYS A 54 5.68 -5.45 9.27
N LYS A 55 5.97 -5.80 10.54
CA LYS A 55 7.14 -5.25 11.25
C LYS A 55 8.44 -5.61 10.55
N GLU A 56 8.60 -6.85 10.12
CA GLU A 56 9.81 -7.31 9.40
C GLU A 56 10.04 -6.50 8.12
N VAL A 57 8.98 -6.25 7.36
CA VAL A 57 9.04 -5.44 6.14
C VAL A 57 9.38 -3.97 6.46
N GLU A 58 8.69 -3.36 7.43
CA GLU A 58 8.95 -1.98 7.86
C GLU A 58 10.41 -1.79 8.34
N GLU A 59 10.91 -2.72 9.15
CA GLU A 59 12.29 -2.71 9.63
C GLU A 59 13.30 -2.91 8.51
N SER A 60 13.01 -3.80 7.56
CA SER A 60 13.86 -4.04 6.38
C SER A 60 13.99 -2.78 5.52
N PHE A 61 12.87 -2.09 5.24
CA PHE A 61 12.91 -0.82 4.51
C PHE A 61 13.69 0.26 5.26
N ARG A 62 13.53 0.33 6.59
CA ARG A 62 14.25 1.28 7.42
C ARG A 62 15.76 1.00 7.45
N TYR A 63 16.16 -0.26 7.60
CA TYR A 63 17.57 -0.64 7.71
C TYR A 63 18.29 -0.60 6.36
N GLN A 64 17.67 -1.14 5.31
CA GLN A 64 18.32 -1.29 4.01
C GLN A 64 18.26 0.00 3.17
N MET A 65 17.18 0.77 3.28
CA MET A 65 16.96 1.96 2.44
C MET A 65 16.82 3.27 3.22
N GLY A 66 16.85 3.23 4.55
CA GLY A 66 16.64 4.42 5.37
C GLY A 66 15.21 4.97 5.29
N LEU A 67 14.25 4.17 4.79
CA LEU A 67 12.88 4.62 4.55
C LEU A 67 11.92 4.18 5.66
N LEU A 68 11.07 5.10 6.09
CA LEU A 68 9.92 4.79 6.94
C LEU A 68 8.68 4.58 6.07
N VAL A 69 8.17 3.36 6.00
CA VAL A 69 6.98 3.00 5.22
C VAL A 69 5.82 2.60 6.14
N ASP A 70 4.59 2.81 5.67
CA ASP A 70 3.33 2.42 6.33
C ASP A 70 3.15 2.84 7.82
N ALA A 71 3.91 3.85 8.25
CA ALA A 71 3.87 4.39 9.59
C ALA A 71 2.88 5.56 9.69
N PRO A 72 2.11 5.69 10.78
CA PRO A 72 1.23 6.83 11.01
C PRO A 72 2.07 8.10 11.24
N LYS A 73 1.64 9.21 10.65
CA LYS A 73 2.24 10.52 10.95
C LYS A 73 1.55 11.15 12.17
N PRO A 74 2.25 11.99 12.95
CA PRO A 74 1.63 12.72 14.07
C PRO A 74 0.46 13.62 13.67
N SER A 75 0.45 14.06 12.41
CA SER A 75 -0.63 14.82 11.77
C SER A 75 -1.61 13.87 11.06
N PHE A 76 -2.14 14.29 9.90
CA PHE A 76 -2.95 13.44 9.04
C PHE A 76 -2.09 12.57 8.11
N GLY A 77 -2.52 11.34 7.85
CA GLY A 77 -1.95 10.45 6.83
C GLY A 77 -0.87 9.48 7.34
N ILE A 78 -0.18 8.87 6.38
CA ILE A 78 0.88 7.88 6.60
C ILE A 78 2.17 8.31 5.89
N THR A 79 3.30 7.68 6.20
CA THR A 79 4.61 8.02 5.61
C THR A 79 4.76 7.72 4.11
N ASN A 80 3.79 7.02 3.50
CA ASN A 80 3.76 6.69 2.08
C ASN A 80 3.30 7.88 1.23
N GLU A 81 4.12 8.92 1.18
CA GLU A 81 3.90 10.12 0.35
C GLU A 81 4.62 10.02 -0.99
N GLY A 82 4.51 11.07 -1.82
CA GLY A 82 5.12 11.11 -3.14
C GLY A 82 6.64 10.87 -3.12
N ASN A 83 7.36 11.40 -2.13
CA ASN A 83 8.80 11.18 -2.04
C ASN A 83 9.15 9.70 -1.73
N THR A 84 8.46 9.10 -0.76
CA THR A 84 8.61 7.67 -0.43
C THR A 84 8.29 6.79 -1.64
N THR A 85 7.22 7.14 -2.35
CA THR A 85 6.75 6.42 -3.56
C THR A 85 7.79 6.46 -4.69
N ARG A 86 8.42 7.63 -4.91
CA ARG A 86 9.48 7.81 -5.94
C ARG A 86 10.78 7.08 -5.65
N ILE A 87 11.04 6.72 -4.39
CA ILE A 87 12.24 5.97 -4.01
C ILE A 87 11.97 4.46 -4.09
N LEU A 88 10.72 4.04 -3.89
CA LEU A 88 10.31 2.63 -3.93
C LEU A 88 10.18 2.05 -5.35
N LEU A 89 9.92 2.88 -6.37
CA LEU A 89 9.70 2.52 -7.77
C LEU A 89 10.37 3.55 -8.69
#